data_AF-A0A6S7DVV5-F1
#
_entry.id   AF-A0A6S7DVV5-F1
#
_cell.length_a   1.000
_cell.length_b   1.000
_cell.length_c   1.000
_cell.angle_alpha   90.00
_cell.angle_beta   90.00
_cell.angle_gamma   90.00
#
_symmetry.space_group_name_H-M   'P 1'
#
loop_
_entity.id
_entity.type
_entity.pdbx_description
1 polymer ?
#
loop_
_entity_poly.entity_id
_entity_poly.type
_entity_poly.pdbx_seq_one_letter_code
_entity_poly.pdbx_strand_id
1 'polypeptide(L)'
;MSQNPHHSPYKSTGGLRRILNALRYSLQGLQAAIKYEAAFRQELALAVLMIPAAFFLGRTTVEVFFLVGTVIMVLAAELLNSAIEALADALSVESHPLLGRAKDLGSAAVMLLLIFAGAVWIGVAISRFVMH
;
A
#
# COMPACT_ATOMS: atom_id res chain seq x y z
N MET A 1 -42.83 -13.46 -25.42
CA MET A 1 -41.41 -13.11 -25.18
C MET A 1 -41.33 -12.23 -23.94
N SER A 2 -41.21 -12.80 -22.73
CA SER A 2 -41.00 -12.02 -21.49
C SER A 2 -39.50 -11.87 -21.25
N GLN A 3 -39.04 -10.63 -21.06
CA GLN A 3 -37.65 -10.33 -20.77
C GLN A 3 -37.26 -10.89 -19.39
N ASN A 4 -36.25 -11.75 -19.34
CA ASN A 4 -35.61 -12.17 -18.08
C ASN A 4 -34.72 -11.02 -17.58
N PRO A 5 -34.87 -10.54 -16.34
CA PRO A 5 -33.95 -9.57 -15.79
C PRO A 5 -32.59 -10.27 -15.56
N HIS A 6 -31.53 -9.73 -16.17
CA HIS A 6 -30.16 -10.12 -15.89
C HIS A 6 -29.83 -9.85 -14.41
N HIS A 7 -30.06 -10.84 -13.54
CA HIS A 7 -29.55 -10.81 -12.18
C HIS A 7 -28.04 -11.02 -12.21
N SER A 8 -27.27 -9.94 -12.01
CA SER A 8 -25.83 -10.04 -11.77
C SER A 8 -25.57 -10.98 -10.58
N PRO A 9 -24.69 -12.00 -10.72
CA PRO A 9 -24.38 -12.97 -9.66
C PRO A 9 -23.62 -12.34 -8.47
N TYR A 10 -23.29 -11.04 -8.56
CA TYR A 10 -22.55 -10.29 -7.56
C TYR A 10 -23.45 -9.55 -6.55
N LYS A 11 -24.72 -9.91 -6.42
CA LYS A 11 -25.54 -9.39 -5.31
C LYS A 11 -25.20 -10.16 -4.04
N SER A 12 -24.13 -9.74 -3.35
CA SER A 12 -23.76 -10.31 -2.06
C SER A 12 -24.89 -10.05 -1.05
N THR A 13 -25.47 -11.11 -0.52
CA THR A 13 -26.23 -11.04 0.72
C THR A 13 -25.27 -10.63 1.84
N GLY A 14 -25.58 -9.53 2.54
CA GLY A 14 -24.72 -8.98 3.59
C GLY A 14 -24.52 -9.97 4.76
N GLY A 15 -23.39 -9.84 5.48
CA GLY A 15 -23.17 -10.59 6.72
C GLY A 15 -21.70 -10.70 7.15
N LEU A 16 -21.48 -11.15 8.40
CA LEU A 16 -20.17 -11.41 9.02
C LEU A 16 -19.26 -12.31 8.16
N ARG A 17 -19.86 -13.28 7.46
CA ARG A 17 -19.14 -14.20 6.57
C ARG A 17 -18.42 -13.48 5.42
N ARG A 18 -18.98 -12.38 4.90
CA ARG A 18 -18.33 -11.57 3.84
C ARG A 18 -17.11 -10.82 4.38
N ILE A 19 -17.21 -10.29 5.60
CA ILE A 19 -16.10 -9.60 6.28
C ILE A 19 -14.95 -10.57 6.55
N LEU A 20 -15.26 -11.75 7.09
CA LEU A 20 -14.26 -12.80 7.33
C LEU A 20 -13.57 -13.25 6.04
N ASN A 21 -14.33 -13.42 4.95
CA ASN A 21 -13.75 -13.76 3.65
C ASN A 21 -12.84 -12.64 3.12
N ALA A 22 -13.25 -11.37 3.23
CA ALA A 22 -12.43 -10.23 2.81
C ALA A 22 -11.11 -10.17 3.60
N LEU A 23 -11.16 -10.32 4.93
CA LEU A 23 -9.96 -10.38 5.77
C LEU A 23 -9.03 -11.51 5.35
N ARG A 24 -9.58 -12.71 5.09
CA ARG A 24 -8.79 -13.85 4.61
C ARG A 24 -8.09 -13.54 3.28
N TYR A 25 -8.79 -12.93 2.32
CA TYR A 25 -8.19 -12.56 1.03
C TYR A 25 -7.12 -11.48 1.19
N SER A 26 -7.33 -10.48 2.04
CA SER A 26 -6.31 -9.48 2.36
C SER A 26 -5.05 -10.10 2.97
N LEU A 27 -5.20 -11.05 3.89
CA LEU A 27 -4.07 -11.77 4.50
C LEU A 27 -3.31 -12.61 3.47
N GLN A 28 -4.01 -13.26 2.55
CA GLN A 28 -3.37 -14.00 1.45
C GLN A 28 -2.57 -13.07 0.54
N GLY A 29 -3.11 -11.89 0.20
CA GLY A 29 -2.38 -10.88 -0.58
C GLY A 29 -1.12 -10.39 0.13
N LEU A 30 -1.20 -10.10 1.43
CA LEU A 30 -0.05 -9.67 2.22
C LEU A 30 1.02 -10.77 2.32
N GLN A 31 0.61 -12.03 2.53
CA GLN A 31 1.53 -13.18 2.54
C GLN A 31 2.23 -13.36 1.18
N ALA A 32 1.50 -13.18 0.07
CA ALA A 32 2.07 -13.23 -1.26
C ALA A 32 3.12 -12.11 -1.45
N ALA A 33 2.80 -10.87 -1.07
CA ALA A 33 3.75 -9.76 -1.15
C ALA A 33 5.01 -10.01 -0.32
N ILE A 34 4.88 -10.48 0.93
CA ILE A 34 6.03 -10.83 1.76
C ILE A 34 6.88 -11.93 1.10
N LYS A 35 6.25 -12.92 0.46
CA LYS A 35 6.96 -14.05 -0.13
C LYS A 35 7.67 -13.69 -1.44
N TYR A 36 7.01 -12.95 -2.33
CA TYR A 36 7.48 -12.74 -3.70
C TYR A 36 8.15 -11.38 -3.92
N GLU A 37 7.77 -10.34 -3.16
CA GLU A 37 8.20 -8.96 -3.41
C GLU A 37 9.34 -8.55 -2.47
N ALA A 38 10.55 -8.47 -3.01
CA ALA A 38 11.73 -8.11 -2.23
C ALA A 38 11.68 -6.65 -1.72
N ALA A 39 11.20 -5.73 -2.55
CA ALA A 39 11.04 -4.32 -2.19
C ALA A 39 10.02 -4.16 -1.05
N PHE A 40 8.85 -4.81 -1.15
CA PHE A 40 7.88 -4.84 -0.05
C PHE A 40 8.46 -5.36 1.27
N ARG A 41 9.30 -6.41 1.26
CA ARG A 41 9.97 -6.89 2.48
C ARG A 41 10.91 -5.84 3.08
N GLN A 42 11.64 -5.09 2.26
CA GLN A 42 12.53 -4.03 2.73
C GLN A 42 11.74 -2.91 3.39
N GLU A 43 10.67 -2.44 2.73
CA GLU A 43 9.80 -1.42 3.29
C GLU A 43 9.08 -1.90 4.56
N LEU A 44 8.63 -3.16 4.60
CA LEU A 44 8.01 -3.73 5.78
C LEU A 44 9.00 -3.81 6.96
N ALA A 45 10.26 -4.17 6.71
CA ALA A 45 11.29 -4.16 7.74
C ALA A 45 11.55 -2.74 8.26
N LEU A 46 11.60 -1.74 7.37
CA LEU A 46 11.66 -0.34 7.77
C LEU A 46 10.44 0.08 8.58
N ALA A 47 9.23 -0.34 8.19
CA ALA A 47 8.00 -0.03 8.90
C ALA A 47 8.00 -0.57 10.34
N VAL A 48 8.53 -1.78 10.56
CA VAL A 48 8.69 -2.36 11.92
C VAL A 48 9.57 -1.48 12.82
N LEU A 49 10.55 -0.76 12.26
CA LEU A 49 11.41 0.17 13.01
C LEU A 49 10.77 1.56 13.12
N MET A 50 10.18 2.05 12.04
CA MET A 50 9.65 3.41 11.94
C MET A 50 8.35 3.58 12.72
N ILE A 51 7.46 2.58 12.79
CA ILE A 51 6.21 2.73 13.55
C ILE A 51 6.49 2.96 15.05
N PRO A 52 7.32 2.17 15.74
CA PRO A 52 7.72 2.48 17.12
C PRO A 52 8.43 3.82 17.25
N ALA A 53 9.34 4.14 16.31
CA ALA A 53 10.06 5.42 16.31
C ALA A 53 9.11 6.63 16.15
N ALA A 54 7.95 6.46 15.49
CA ALA A 54 6.94 7.49 15.37
C ALA A 54 6.35 7.89 16.74
N PHE A 55 6.06 6.92 17.61
CA PHE A 55 5.61 7.18 18.99
C PHE A 55 6.73 7.79 19.84
N PHE A 56 7.98 7.43 19.58
CA PHE A 56 9.09 8.06 20.26
C PHE A 56 9.28 9.51 19.82
N LEU A 57 9.13 9.82 18.52
CA LEU A 57 9.43 11.12 17.90
C LEU A 57 8.29 12.14 17.97
N GLY A 58 7.02 11.73 17.82
CA GLY A 58 5.87 12.63 17.94
C GLY A 58 5.65 13.10 19.39
N ARG A 59 5.28 14.37 19.57
CA ARG A 59 4.84 14.95 20.86
C ARG A 59 3.31 14.94 20.98
N THR A 60 2.61 15.05 19.86
CA THR A 60 1.14 15.04 19.81
C THR A 60 0.61 13.82 19.09
N THR A 61 -0.63 13.43 19.40
CA THR A 61 -1.33 12.35 18.70
C THR A 61 -1.40 12.58 17.19
N VAL A 62 -1.52 13.84 16.76
CA VAL A 62 -1.57 14.22 15.34
C VAL A 62 -0.23 13.96 14.65
N GLU A 63 0.89 14.35 15.26
CA GLU A 63 2.23 14.08 14.72
C GLU A 63 2.48 12.58 14.61
N VAL A 64 2.13 11.80 15.64
CA VAL A 64 2.25 10.34 15.61
C VAL A 64 1.42 9.74 14.47
N PHE A 65 0.17 10.20 14.28
CA PHE A 65 -0.66 9.73 13.17
C PHE A 65 -0.10 10.10 11.80
N PHE A 66 0.52 11.26 11.62
CA PHE A 66 1.20 11.60 10.36
C PHE A 66 2.42 10.71 10.10
N LEU A 67 3.25 10.48 11.13
CA LEU A 67 4.43 9.64 11.02
C LEU A 67 4.08 8.17 10.73
N VAL A 68 3.11 7.60 11.46
CA VAL A 68 2.61 6.23 11.20
C VAL A 68 1.87 6.17 9.86
N GLY A 69 1.04 7.17 9.56
CA GLY A 69 0.25 7.22 8.33
C GLY A 69 1.10 7.24 7.07
N THR A 70 2.21 7.99 7.07
CA THR A 70 3.15 8.00 5.94
C THR A 70 3.80 6.64 5.69
N VAL A 71 4.18 5.91 6.74
CA VAL A 71 4.70 4.54 6.61
C VAL A 71 3.65 3.59 6.04
N ILE A 72 2.41 3.67 6.51
CA ILE A 72 1.30 2.83 5.99
C ILE A 72 1.01 3.16 4.52
N MET A 73 1.04 4.43 4.13
CA MET A 73 0.82 4.85 2.73
C MET A 73 1.88 4.29 1.80
N VAL A 74 3.15 4.31 2.20
CA VAL A 74 4.26 3.72 1.43
C VAL A 74 4.01 2.23 1.20
N LEU A 75 3.74 1.46 2.27
CA LEU A 75 3.44 0.01 2.14
C LEU A 75 2.21 -0.27 1.26
N ALA A 76 1.17 0.54 1.36
CA ALA A 76 -0.03 0.38 0.54
C ALA A 76 0.26 0.65 -0.93
N ALA A 77 1.06 1.67 -1.24
CA ALA A 77 1.46 1.99 -2.61
C ALA A 77 2.38 0.93 -3.20
N GLU A 78 3.29 0.37 -2.42
CA GLU A 78 4.16 -0.71 -2.86
C GLU A 78 3.36 -1.98 -3.18
N LEU A 79 2.36 -2.33 -2.36
CA LEU A 79 1.42 -3.42 -2.68
C LEU A 79 0.65 -3.17 -3.99
N LEU A 80 0.25 -1.93 -4.25
CA LEU A 80 -0.41 -1.57 -5.51
C LEU A 80 0.57 -1.61 -6.69
N ASN A 81 1.83 -1.17 -6.50
CA ASN A 81 2.87 -1.25 -7.50
C ASN A 81 3.15 -2.71 -7.89
N SER A 82 3.36 -3.60 -6.92
CA SER A 82 3.55 -5.04 -7.16
C SER A 82 2.33 -5.67 -7.84
N ALA A 83 1.10 -5.24 -7.51
CA ALA A 83 -0.09 -5.72 -8.20
C ALA A 83 -0.12 -5.31 -9.69
N ILE A 84 0.31 -4.08 -10.00
CA ILE A 84 0.46 -3.60 -11.39
C ILE A 84 1.55 -4.38 -12.12
N GLU A 85 2.69 -4.61 -11.47
CA GLU A 85 3.79 -5.40 -12.03
C GLU A 85 3.36 -6.83 -12.34
N ALA A 86 2.70 -7.51 -11.39
CA ALA A 86 2.17 -8.86 -11.58
C ALA A 86 1.13 -8.93 -12.71
N LEU A 87 0.26 -7.93 -12.83
CA LEU A 87 -0.70 -7.85 -13.93
C LEU A 87 0.02 -7.63 -15.28
N ALA A 88 1.02 -6.76 -15.31
CA ALA A 88 1.79 -6.49 -16.52
C ALA A 88 2.58 -7.72 -16.98
N ASP A 89 3.19 -8.46 -16.05
CA ASP A 89 3.92 -9.70 -16.32
C ASP A 89 2.99 -10.81 -16.82
N ALA A 90 1.75 -10.88 -16.30
CA ALA A 90 0.76 -11.84 -16.76
C ALA A 90 0.27 -11.56 -18.20
N LEU A 91 0.34 -10.31 -18.65
CA LEU A 91 -0.11 -9.88 -19.98
C LEU A 91 1.03 -9.80 -21.01
N SER A 92 2.29 -9.78 -20.57
CA SER A 92 3.43 -9.60 -21.46
C SER A 92 3.82 -10.90 -22.18
N VAL A 93 3.12 -11.22 -23.27
CA VAL A 93 3.58 -12.23 -24.24
C VAL A 93 4.64 -11.63 -25.19
N GLU A 94 4.51 -10.35 -25.52
CA GLU A 94 5.49 -9.51 -26.22
C GLU A 94 5.59 -8.17 -25.48
N SER A 95 6.77 -7.53 -25.50
CA SER A 95 7.03 -6.27 -24.77
C SER A 95 6.15 -5.13 -25.29
N HIS A 96 5.06 -4.81 -24.59
CA HIS A 96 4.12 -3.76 -24.96
C HIS A 96 4.51 -2.42 -24.29
N PRO A 97 4.74 -1.33 -25.05
CA PRO A 97 5.19 -0.04 -24.50
C PRO A 97 4.29 0.53 -23.39
N LEU A 98 2.99 0.26 -23.43
CA LEU A 98 2.05 0.68 -22.38
C LEU A 98 2.26 -0.05 -21.05
N LEU A 99 2.68 -1.33 -21.08
CA LEU A 99 2.96 -2.09 -19.85
C LEU A 99 4.20 -1.55 -19.16
N GLY A 100 5.24 -1.19 -19.92
CA GLY A 100 6.41 -0.50 -19.38
C GLY A 100 6.03 0.81 -18.67
N ARG A 101 5.24 1.66 -19.33
CA ARG A 101 4.75 2.91 -18.73
C ARG A 101 3.93 2.69 -17.46
N ALA A 102 3.12 1.64 -17.39
CA ALA A 102 2.34 1.33 -16.19
C ALA A 102 3.25 1.00 -14.99
N LYS A 103 4.31 0.21 -15.22
CA LYS A 103 5.32 -0.10 -14.19
C LYS A 103 6.07 1.16 -13.74
N ASP A 104 6.51 1.99 -14.69
CA ASP A 104 7.21 3.24 -14.38
C ASP A 104 6.36 4.18 -13.52
N LEU A 105 5.06 4.29 -13.82
CA LEU A 105 4.12 5.11 -13.05
C LEU A 105 3.88 4.56 -11.64
N GLY A 106 3.79 3.23 -11.49
CA GLY A 106 3.67 2.58 -10.19
C GLY A 106 4.88 2.87 -9.30
N SER A 107 6.08 2.66 -9.83
CA SER A 107 7.35 2.97 -9.15
C SER A 107 7.47 4.47 -8.81
N ALA A 108 7.05 5.36 -9.72
CA ALA A 108 7.03 6.80 -9.47
C ALA A 108 6.09 7.19 -8.31
N ALA A 109 4.94 6.52 -8.18
CA ALA A 109 4.01 6.76 -7.08
C ALA A 109 4.63 6.38 -5.72
N VAL A 110 5.32 5.24 -5.64
CA VAL A 110 6.06 4.81 -4.44
C VAL A 110 7.16 5.82 -4.09
N MET A 111 7.95 6.25 -5.08
CA MET A 111 8.99 7.26 -4.88
C MET A 111 8.43 8.58 -4.30
N LEU A 112 7.30 9.07 -4.83
CA LEU A 112 6.67 10.29 -4.33
C LEU A 112 6.21 10.14 -2.87
N LEU A 113 5.71 8.97 -2.49
CA LEU A 113 5.33 8.69 -1.10
C LEU A 113 6.52 8.54 -0.18
N LEU A 114 7.63 7.96 -0.63
CA LEU A 114 8.88 7.93 0.12
C LEU A 114 9.44 9.34 0.37
N ILE A 115 9.41 10.22 -0.63
CA ILE A 115 9.80 11.63 -0.48
C ILE A 115 8.90 12.34 0.52
N PHE A 116 7.58 12.17 0.39
CA PHE A 116 6.62 12.77 1.31
C PHE A 116 6.80 12.26 2.74
N ALA A 117 6.98 10.96 2.93
CA ALA A 117 7.29 10.36 4.22
C ALA A 117 8.57 10.97 4.81
N GLY A 118 9.66 11.02 4.04
CA GLY A 118 10.91 11.65 4.46
C GLY A 118 10.72 13.11 4.90
N ALA A 119 9.97 13.90 4.13
CA ALA A 119 9.68 15.30 4.47
C ALA A 119 8.91 15.44 5.79
N VAL A 120 7.88 14.62 6.01
CA VAL A 120 7.11 14.61 7.27
C VAL A 120 8.00 14.23 8.45
N TRP A 121 8.80 13.17 8.30
CA TRP A 121 9.70 12.68 9.33
C TRP A 121 10.77 13.71 9.72
N ILE A 122 11.43 14.30 8.72
CA ILE A 122 12.40 15.38 8.92
C ILE A 122 11.73 16.59 9.56
N GLY A 123 10.56 16.99 9.10
CA GLY A 123 9.80 18.13 9.64
C GLY A 123 9.47 17.97 11.13
N VAL A 124 8.96 16.79 11.53
CA VAL A 124 8.68 16.52 12.95
C VAL A 124 9.98 16.43 13.77
N ALA A 125 11.05 15.83 13.22
CA ALA A 125 12.34 15.78 13.90
C ALA A 125 12.94 17.19 14.14
N ILE A 126 12.89 18.08 13.14
CA ILE A 126 13.32 19.47 13.28
C ILE A 126 12.47 20.21 14.32
N SER A 127 11.14 20.06 14.25
CA SER A 127 10.21 20.64 15.24
C SER A 127 10.57 20.20 16.66
N ARG A 128 10.90 18.93 16.86
CA ARG A 128 11.23 18.37 18.17
C ARG A 128 12.58 18.84 18.71
N PHE A 129 13.62 18.78 17.88
CA PHE A 129 15.01 18.90 18.34
C PHE A 129 15.64 20.28 18.11
N VAL A 130 15.13 21.05 17.15
CA VAL A 130 15.70 22.36 16.77
C VAL A 130 14.82 23.51 17.23
N MET A 131 13.50 23.36 17.10
CA MET A 131 12.56 24.46 17.28
C MET A 131 11.86 24.50 18.65
N HIS A 132 12.30 23.69 19.61
CA HIS A 132 11.76 23.49 20.96
C HIS A 132 10.45 24.21 21.31
#